data_AF-A0A7Y0X9I8-F1
#
_entry.id   AF-A0A7Y0X9I8-F1
#
_cell.length_a   1.000
_cell.length_b   1.000
_cell.length_c   1.000
_cell.angle_alpha   90.00
_cell.angle_beta   90.00
_cell.angle_gamma   90.00
#
_symmetry.space_group_name_H-M   'P 1'
#
loop_
_entity.id
_entity.type
_entity.pdbx_description
1 polymer ?
#
loop_
_entity_poly.entity_id
_entity_poly.type
_entity_poly.pdbx_seq_one_letter_code
_entity_poly.pdbx_strand_id
1 'polypeptide(L)'
;DASALWELYQWIYEGNTVDKLGVARNIIPLHVDDLLSVSPPVLTSAYSSFILSQKDDVKSYIETTKKVAEQVQITSQKASEVAEKIANSIKTGVLGVTTFAISTILFRIFTKGSELKTYAELFTFIGSPLFVSMIMFALAVFSGLFGLAWYESKQEQVRFREMYEQFKKTYESVLTREDMENLLENDAYFEKSYLFITE
;
A
#
# COMPACT_ATOMS: atom_id res chain seq x y z
N ASP A 1 -20.59 -56.64 -8.43
CA ASP A 1 -19.51 -56.74 -7.43
C ASP A 1 -19.42 -55.38 -6.75
N ALA A 2 -19.56 -55.32 -5.43
CA ALA A 2 -19.62 -54.07 -4.66
C ALA A 2 -18.28 -53.70 -3.99
N SER A 3 -17.22 -54.43 -4.30
CA SER A 3 -15.86 -54.23 -3.77
C SER A 3 -15.37 -52.79 -3.93
N ALA A 4 -15.52 -52.20 -5.12
CA ALA A 4 -15.09 -50.83 -5.40
C ALA A 4 -15.91 -49.78 -4.64
N LEU A 5 -17.22 -50.01 -4.44
CA LEU A 5 -18.07 -49.12 -3.64
C LEU A 5 -17.65 -49.15 -2.16
N TRP A 6 -17.31 -50.34 -1.64
CA TRP A 6 -16.82 -50.50 -0.28
C TRP A 6 -15.45 -49.82 -0.07
N GLU A 7 -14.54 -49.96 -1.02
CA GLU A 7 -13.24 -49.28 -0.99
C GLU A 7 -13.40 -47.76 -1.00
N LEU A 8 -14.30 -47.24 -1.85
CA LEU A 8 -14.59 -45.81 -1.93
C LEU A 8 -15.15 -45.29 -0.61
N TYR A 9 -16.06 -46.05 0.02
CA TYR A 9 -16.59 -45.73 1.34
C TYR A 9 -15.46 -45.66 2.38
N GLN A 10 -14.61 -46.68 2.46
CA GLN A 10 -13.50 -46.69 3.42
C GLN A 10 -12.58 -45.47 3.22
N TRP A 11 -12.22 -45.16 1.98
CA TRP A 11 -11.36 -44.03 1.68
C TRP A 11 -11.97 -42.68 2.06
N ILE A 12 -13.28 -42.47 1.82
CA ILE A 12 -13.99 -41.24 2.20
C ILE A 12 -13.92 -41.01 3.72
N TYR A 13 -14.09 -42.07 4.51
CA TYR A 13 -14.08 -41.97 5.98
C TYR A 13 -12.68 -42.07 6.60
N GLU A 14 -11.64 -42.31 5.80
CA GLU A 14 -10.25 -42.31 6.24
C GLU A 14 -9.66 -40.87 6.27
N GLY A 15 -10.12 -40.03 7.20
CA GLY A 15 -9.61 -38.66 7.36
C GLY A 15 -9.97 -37.70 6.20
N ASN A 16 -9.93 -36.39 6.46
CA ASN A 16 -10.40 -35.34 5.52
C ASN A 16 -11.77 -35.66 4.91
N THR A 17 -12.66 -36.22 5.72
CA THR A 17 -13.94 -36.81 5.28
C THR A 17 -14.83 -35.79 4.58
N VAL A 18 -14.83 -34.53 5.03
CA VAL A 18 -15.62 -33.46 4.43
C VAL A 18 -15.20 -33.25 2.96
N ASP A 19 -13.90 -33.13 2.70
CA ASP A 19 -13.36 -32.85 1.37
C ASP A 19 -13.50 -34.06 0.46
N LYS A 20 -13.14 -35.26 0.96
CA LYS A 20 -13.28 -36.50 0.21
C LYS A 20 -14.74 -36.80 -0.14
N LEU A 21 -15.67 -36.54 0.78
CA LEU A 21 -17.12 -36.65 0.52
C LEU A 21 -17.57 -35.60 -0.50
N GLY A 22 -17.05 -34.38 -0.40
CA GLY A 22 -17.28 -33.31 -1.39
C GLY A 22 -16.80 -33.67 -2.79
N VAL A 23 -15.65 -34.32 -2.93
CA VAL A 23 -15.16 -34.84 -4.21
C VAL A 23 -16.01 -36.02 -4.68
N ALA A 24 -16.27 -37.00 -3.80
CA ALA A 24 -17.04 -38.19 -4.14
C ALA A 24 -18.46 -37.85 -4.62
N ARG A 25 -19.16 -36.91 -3.96
CA ARG A 25 -20.52 -36.49 -4.37
C ARG A 25 -20.55 -35.85 -5.77
N ASN A 26 -19.44 -35.28 -6.21
CA ASN A 26 -19.33 -34.66 -7.54
C ASN A 26 -18.91 -35.69 -8.59
N ILE A 27 -18.02 -36.62 -8.25
CA ILE A 27 -17.44 -37.60 -9.18
C ILE A 27 -18.37 -38.80 -9.44
N ILE A 28 -19.05 -39.30 -8.41
CA ILE A 28 -19.93 -40.48 -8.54
C ILE A 28 -21.02 -40.26 -9.60
N PRO A 29 -21.85 -39.18 -9.53
CA PRO A 29 -22.93 -38.99 -10.51
C PRO A 29 -22.43 -38.70 -11.93
N LEU A 30 -21.17 -38.28 -12.09
CA LEU A 30 -20.56 -38.04 -13.41
C LEU A 30 -20.20 -39.34 -14.15
N HIS A 31 -20.03 -40.45 -13.42
CA HIS A 31 -19.48 -41.68 -13.98
C HIS A 31 -20.42 -42.88 -13.85
N VAL A 32 -21.45 -42.82 -13.00
CA VAL A 32 -22.39 -43.92 -12.78
C VAL A 32 -23.83 -43.43 -12.60
N ASP A 33 -24.78 -44.13 -13.23
CA ASP A 33 -26.22 -43.91 -13.08
C ASP A 33 -26.82 -44.61 -11.85
N ASP A 34 -26.17 -45.68 -11.39
CA ASP A 34 -26.52 -46.42 -10.18
C ASP A 34 -25.32 -46.47 -9.23
N LEU A 35 -25.54 -46.15 -7.95
CA LEU A 35 -24.51 -46.17 -6.93
C LEU A 35 -23.87 -47.56 -6.77
N LEU A 36 -24.63 -48.63 -6.99
CA LEU A 36 -24.11 -50.01 -6.92
C LEU A 36 -23.19 -50.38 -8.10
N SER A 37 -23.10 -49.52 -9.12
CA SER A 37 -22.26 -49.72 -10.30
C SER A 37 -20.88 -49.04 -10.23
N VAL A 38 -20.52 -48.48 -9.06
CA VAL A 38 -19.17 -47.93 -8.83
C VAL A 38 -18.11 -48.98 -9.14
N SER A 39 -17.14 -48.59 -9.97
CA SER A 39 -16.10 -49.45 -10.52
C SER A 39 -14.71 -48.84 -10.28
N PRO A 40 -13.60 -49.59 -10.46
CA PRO A 40 -12.24 -49.09 -10.24
C PRO A 40 -11.87 -47.78 -10.98
N PRO A 41 -12.38 -47.49 -12.19
CA PRO A 41 -12.20 -46.17 -12.80
C PRO A 41 -12.78 -45.02 -11.98
N VAL A 42 -13.95 -45.20 -11.35
CA VAL A 42 -14.59 -44.18 -10.50
C VAL A 42 -13.74 -43.88 -9.26
N LEU A 43 -13.16 -44.92 -8.65
CA LEU A 43 -12.19 -44.79 -7.56
C LEU A 43 -10.98 -43.95 -7.99
N THR A 44 -10.40 -44.27 -9.16
CA THR A 44 -9.24 -43.57 -9.71
C THR A 44 -9.55 -42.09 -9.97
N SER A 45 -10.72 -41.79 -10.54
CA SER A 45 -11.20 -40.42 -10.74
C SER A 45 -11.37 -39.69 -9.41
N ALA A 46 -12.00 -40.31 -8.40
CA ALA A 46 -12.20 -39.70 -7.09
C ALA A 46 -10.86 -39.38 -6.39
N TYR A 47 -9.91 -40.31 -6.40
CA TYR A 47 -8.58 -40.11 -5.83
C TYR A 47 -7.83 -38.99 -6.55
N SER A 48 -7.84 -39.01 -7.88
CA SER A 48 -7.15 -37.99 -8.70
C SER A 48 -7.75 -36.60 -8.48
N SER A 49 -9.08 -36.49 -8.44
CA SER A 49 -9.77 -35.22 -8.19
C SER A 49 -9.48 -34.65 -6.81
N PHE A 50 -9.38 -35.50 -5.77
CA PHE A 50 -9.00 -35.05 -4.43
C PHE A 50 -7.53 -34.58 -4.38
N ILE A 51 -6.62 -35.31 -5.04
CA ILE A 51 -5.22 -34.86 -5.13
C ILE A 51 -5.11 -33.52 -5.88
N LEU A 52 -5.91 -33.34 -6.94
CA LEU A 52 -5.94 -32.09 -7.69
C LEU A 52 -6.50 -30.93 -6.85
N SER A 53 -7.59 -31.12 -6.10
CA SER A 53 -8.13 -30.06 -5.25
C SER A 53 -7.13 -29.61 -4.19
N GLN A 54 -6.44 -30.56 -3.54
CA GLN A 54 -5.37 -30.25 -2.58
C GLN A 54 -4.22 -29.46 -3.22
N LYS A 55 -3.85 -29.78 -4.47
CA LYS A 55 -2.81 -29.04 -5.20
C LYS A 55 -3.27 -27.63 -5.58
N ASP A 56 -4.52 -27.47 -5.98
CA ASP A 56 -5.11 -26.17 -6.32
C ASP A 56 -5.21 -25.28 -5.07
N ASP A 57 -5.56 -25.83 -3.91
CA ASP A 57 -5.60 -25.11 -2.63
C ASP A 57 -4.20 -24.61 -2.24
N VAL A 58 -3.18 -25.48 -2.32
CA VAL A 58 -1.78 -25.10 -2.06
C VAL A 58 -1.30 -24.03 -3.05
N LYS A 59 -1.65 -24.17 -4.34
CA LYS A 59 -1.30 -23.18 -5.37
C LYS A 59 -1.97 -21.84 -5.08
N SER A 60 -3.25 -21.84 -4.74
CA SER A 60 -4.02 -20.64 -4.36
C SER A 60 -3.40 -19.94 -3.15
N TYR A 61 -3.00 -20.70 -2.14
CA TYR A 61 -2.28 -20.17 -0.98
C TYR A 61 -0.95 -19.50 -1.38
N ILE A 62 -0.13 -20.17 -2.19
CA ILE A 62 1.16 -19.62 -2.67
C ILE A 62 0.94 -18.35 -3.49
N GLU A 63 -0.03 -18.34 -4.41
CA GLU A 63 -0.36 -17.18 -5.22
C GLU A 63 -0.85 -16.00 -4.37
N THR A 64 -1.68 -16.28 -3.37
CA THR A 64 -2.19 -15.27 -2.43
C THR A 64 -1.05 -14.69 -1.58
N THR A 65 -0.18 -15.55 -1.06
CA THR A 65 1.02 -15.14 -0.31
C THR A 65 1.94 -14.27 -1.15
N LYS A 66 2.15 -14.63 -2.42
CA LYS A 66 2.94 -13.84 -3.35
C LYS A 66 2.32 -12.45 -3.59
N LYS A 67 1.00 -12.38 -3.80
CA LYS A 67 0.29 -11.10 -3.96
C LYS A 67 0.39 -10.22 -2.71
N VAL A 68 0.34 -10.82 -1.53
CA VAL A 68 0.58 -10.12 -0.26
C VAL A 68 1.98 -9.50 -0.23
N ALA A 69 3.01 -10.28 -0.57
CA ALA A 69 4.38 -9.78 -0.63
C ALA A 69 4.56 -8.66 -1.68
N GLU A 70 3.99 -8.83 -2.89
CA GLU A 70 3.97 -7.81 -3.94
C GLU A 70 3.29 -6.52 -3.46
N GLN A 71 2.17 -6.64 -2.74
CA GLN A 71 1.44 -5.48 -2.23
C GLN A 71 2.20 -4.75 -1.10
N VAL A 72 2.92 -5.48 -0.25
CA VAL A 72 3.85 -4.87 0.73
C VAL A 72 4.93 -4.06 0.01
N GLN A 73 5.51 -4.60 -1.07
CA GLN A 73 6.50 -3.87 -1.87
C GLN A 73 5.92 -2.62 -2.53
N ILE A 74 4.73 -2.72 -3.14
CA ILE A 74 4.01 -1.57 -3.73
C ILE A 74 3.74 -0.49 -2.68
N THR A 75 3.30 -0.91 -1.48
CA THR A 75 3.02 0.01 -0.36
C THR A 75 4.30 0.71 0.08
N SER A 76 5.42 -0.01 0.20
CA SER A 76 6.73 0.58 0.52
C SER A 76 7.20 1.59 -0.54
N GLN A 77 7.03 1.26 -1.84
CA GLN A 77 7.37 2.18 -2.92
C GLN A 77 6.52 3.46 -2.87
N LYS A 78 5.20 3.31 -2.64
CA LYS A 78 4.28 4.45 -2.46
C LYS A 78 4.70 5.35 -1.30
N ALA A 79 5.15 4.76 -0.18
CA ALA A 79 5.65 5.52 0.96
C ALA A 79 6.87 6.37 0.57
N SER A 80 7.82 5.79 -0.18
CA SER A 80 8.98 6.51 -0.68
C SER A 80 8.60 7.65 -1.63
N GLU A 81 7.63 7.45 -2.52
CA GLU A 81 7.12 8.48 -3.44
C GLU A 81 6.48 9.65 -2.68
N VAL A 82 5.67 9.37 -1.64
CA VAL A 82 5.06 10.41 -0.81
C VAL A 82 6.13 11.20 -0.05
N ALA A 83 7.11 10.52 0.55
CA ALA A 83 8.21 11.17 1.25
C ALA A 83 9.06 12.05 0.31
N GLU A 84 9.36 11.57 -0.90
CA GLU A 84 10.09 12.33 -1.91
C GLU A 84 9.31 13.59 -2.34
N LYS A 85 7.99 13.47 -2.55
CA LYS A 85 7.12 14.60 -2.90
C LYS A 85 7.11 15.68 -1.81
N ILE A 86 7.05 15.27 -0.53
CA ILE A 86 7.14 16.19 0.61
C ILE A 86 8.51 16.87 0.63
N ALA A 87 9.60 16.09 0.55
CA ALA A 87 10.96 16.62 0.56
C ALA A 87 11.21 17.61 -0.59
N ASN A 88 10.73 17.32 -1.80
CA ASN A 88 10.86 18.19 -2.96
C ASN A 88 10.01 19.47 -2.83
N SER A 89 8.84 19.38 -2.20
CA SER A 89 8.00 20.55 -1.90
C SER A 89 8.69 21.49 -0.90
N ILE A 90 9.31 20.93 0.15
CA ILE A 90 10.10 21.71 1.13
C ILE A 90 11.32 22.33 0.46
N LYS A 91 12.12 21.56 -0.31
CA LYS A 91 13.30 22.08 -1.02
C LYS A 91 12.93 23.23 -1.96
N THR A 92 11.87 23.05 -2.75
CA THR A 92 11.37 24.09 -3.66
C THR A 92 10.89 25.31 -2.90
N GLY A 93 10.19 25.13 -1.77
CA GLY A 93 9.77 26.21 -0.89
C GLY A 93 10.95 27.02 -0.33
N VAL A 94 11.96 26.34 0.22
CA VAL A 94 13.18 26.98 0.77
C VAL A 94 13.95 27.71 -0.33
N LEU A 95 14.12 27.11 -1.50
CA LEU A 95 14.77 27.75 -2.64
C LEU A 95 13.97 28.96 -3.14
N GLY A 96 12.64 28.88 -3.15
CA GLY A 96 11.77 29.99 -3.51
C GLY A 96 11.94 31.18 -2.57
N VAL A 97 11.92 30.95 -1.25
CA VAL A 97 12.16 32.00 -0.24
C VAL A 97 13.57 32.58 -0.36
N THR A 98 14.58 31.73 -0.54
CA THR A 98 15.98 32.15 -0.66
C THR A 98 16.20 33.01 -1.91
N THR A 99 15.67 32.56 -3.06
CA THR A 99 15.77 33.28 -4.33
C THR A 99 15.03 34.61 -4.24
N PHE A 100 13.82 34.62 -3.68
CA PHE A 100 13.07 35.85 -3.46
C PHE A 100 13.84 36.85 -2.59
N ALA A 101 14.44 36.41 -1.49
CA ALA A 101 15.25 37.25 -0.61
C ALA A 101 16.46 37.85 -1.35
N ILE A 102 17.23 37.02 -2.05
CA ILE A 102 18.41 37.44 -2.82
C ILE A 102 18.00 38.41 -3.94
N SER A 103 17.00 38.07 -4.75
CA SER A 103 16.52 38.92 -5.85
C SER A 103 16.02 40.27 -5.34
N THR A 104 15.35 40.30 -4.19
CA THR A 104 14.86 41.54 -3.59
C THR A 104 16.02 42.44 -3.14
N ILE A 105 17.06 41.87 -2.52
CA ILE A 105 18.28 42.60 -2.13
C ILE A 105 19.01 43.13 -3.38
N LEU A 106 19.20 42.27 -4.38
CA LEU A 106 19.91 42.63 -5.62
C LEU A 106 19.20 43.72 -6.41
N PHE A 107 17.89 43.56 -6.66
CA PHE A 107 17.09 44.55 -7.37
C PHE A 107 17.23 45.93 -6.71
N ARG A 108 17.30 45.96 -5.38
CA ARG A 108 17.46 47.18 -4.61
C ARG A 108 18.84 47.83 -4.74
N ILE A 109 19.90 47.03 -4.70
CA ILE A 109 21.27 47.50 -4.97
C ILE A 109 21.34 48.10 -6.39
N PHE A 110 20.70 47.48 -7.38
CA PHE A 110 20.69 48.01 -8.74
C PHE A 110 19.88 49.30 -8.91
N THR A 111 18.74 49.46 -8.23
CA THR A 111 17.90 50.67 -8.40
C THR A 111 18.43 51.89 -7.66
N LYS A 112 19.11 51.70 -6.52
CA LYS A 112 19.46 52.80 -5.60
C LYS A 112 20.94 52.79 -5.16
N GLY A 113 21.75 51.87 -5.68
CA GLY A 113 23.16 51.67 -5.31
C GLY A 113 24.05 52.91 -5.45
N SER A 114 23.75 53.78 -6.40
CA SER A 114 24.49 55.03 -6.64
C SER A 114 24.15 56.16 -5.67
N GLU A 115 23.02 56.08 -4.95
CA GLU A 115 22.58 57.07 -3.96
C GLU A 115 22.96 56.67 -2.51
N LEU A 116 23.33 55.41 -2.29
CA LEU A 116 23.64 54.87 -0.97
C LEU A 116 25.06 55.26 -0.55
N LYS A 117 25.19 56.20 0.40
CA LYS A 117 26.48 56.63 0.94
C LYS A 117 26.89 55.85 2.19
N THR A 118 25.92 55.22 2.88
CA THR A 118 26.16 54.48 4.12
C THR A 118 25.26 53.24 4.23
N TYR A 119 25.75 52.16 4.86
CA TYR A 119 24.96 50.94 5.13
C TYR A 119 23.65 51.21 5.92
N ALA A 120 23.60 52.28 6.72
CA ALA A 120 22.40 52.69 7.46
C ALA A 120 21.23 53.10 6.56
N GLU A 121 21.50 53.69 5.39
CA GLU A 121 20.48 54.13 4.43
C GLU A 121 19.78 52.93 3.76
N LEU A 122 20.51 51.82 3.62
CA LEU A 122 20.02 50.51 3.18
C LEU A 122 18.99 49.96 4.19
N PHE A 123 19.29 50.02 5.49
CA PHE A 123 18.39 49.54 6.55
C PHE A 123 17.14 50.41 6.74
N THR A 124 17.25 51.75 6.66
CA THR A 124 16.08 52.64 6.74
C THR A 124 15.10 52.42 5.57
N PHE A 125 15.58 51.97 4.42
CA PHE A 125 14.69 51.64 3.30
C PHE A 125 14.12 50.23 3.38
N ILE A 126 14.88 49.25 3.88
CA ILE A 126 14.34 47.91 4.21
C ILE A 126 13.22 48.04 5.25
N GLY A 127 13.33 49.01 6.17
CA GLY A 127 12.26 49.39 7.09
C GLY A 127 11.16 50.29 6.50
N SER A 128 11.19 50.60 5.20
CA SER A 128 10.15 51.44 4.59
C SER A 128 8.80 50.73 4.59
N PRO A 129 7.68 51.44 4.82
CA PRO A 129 6.36 50.83 4.88
C PRO A 129 5.99 50.02 3.63
N LEU A 130 6.41 50.49 2.44
CA LEU A 130 6.20 49.79 1.18
C LEU A 130 6.96 48.47 1.12
N PHE A 131 8.24 48.45 1.49
CA PHE A 131 9.06 47.24 1.46
C PHE A 131 8.59 46.20 2.49
N VAL A 132 8.27 46.66 3.71
CA VAL A 132 7.68 45.81 4.75
C VAL A 132 6.33 45.24 4.29
N SER A 133 5.47 46.03 3.64
CA SER A 133 4.19 45.54 3.11
C SER A 133 4.36 44.47 2.01
N MET A 134 5.38 44.61 1.16
CA MET A 134 5.69 43.64 0.10
C MET A 134 6.22 42.32 0.69
N ILE A 135 7.08 42.38 1.71
CA ILE A 135 7.54 41.19 2.43
C ILE A 135 6.38 40.52 3.16
N MET A 136 5.52 41.29 3.84
CA MET A 136 4.34 40.77 4.53
C MET A 136 3.38 40.07 3.55
N PHE A 137 3.18 40.64 2.36
CA PHE A 137 2.38 40.02 1.31
C PHE A 137 3.01 38.72 0.79
N ALA A 138 4.32 38.70 0.54
CA ALA A 138 5.04 37.50 0.10
C ALA A 138 4.98 36.38 1.17
N LEU A 139 5.13 36.73 2.44
CA LEU A 139 4.99 35.79 3.57
C LEU A 139 3.56 35.26 3.70
N ALA A 140 2.54 36.12 3.51
CA ALA A 140 1.14 35.70 3.53
C ALA A 140 0.85 34.69 2.41
N VAL A 141 1.28 34.97 1.18
CA VAL A 141 1.13 34.05 0.04
C VAL A 141 1.88 32.74 0.29
N PHE A 142 3.13 32.80 0.77
CA PHE A 142 3.91 31.62 1.12
C PHE A 142 3.21 30.77 2.18
N SER A 143 2.69 31.39 3.25
CA SER A 143 1.98 30.69 4.32
C SER A 143 0.70 30.00 3.82
N GLY A 144 -0.04 30.62 2.91
CA GLY A 144 -1.24 30.04 2.31
C GLY A 144 -0.94 28.84 1.43
N LEU A 145 0.06 28.96 0.55
CA LEU A 145 0.51 27.84 -0.30
C LEU A 145 1.10 26.70 0.52
N PHE A 146 1.87 27.02 1.55
CA PHE A 146 2.41 26.03 2.48
C PHE A 146 1.29 25.31 3.25
N GLY A 147 0.26 26.03 3.70
CA GLY A 147 -0.91 25.44 4.34
C GLY A 147 -1.68 24.47 3.44
N LEU A 148 -1.85 24.81 2.15
CA LEU A 148 -2.45 23.92 1.16
C LEU A 148 -1.61 22.66 0.94
N ALA A 149 -0.30 22.82 0.73
CA ALA A 149 0.62 21.68 0.55
C ALA A 149 0.64 20.77 1.78
N TRP A 150 0.61 21.35 2.99
CA TRP A 150 0.52 20.61 4.24
C TRP A 150 -0.78 19.82 4.35
N TYR A 151 -1.90 20.43 3.97
CA TYR A 151 -3.21 19.76 3.96
C TYR A 151 -3.25 18.59 2.98
N GLU A 152 -2.77 18.78 1.74
CA GLU A 152 -2.69 17.72 0.74
C GLU A 152 -1.80 16.56 1.20
N SER A 153 -0.63 16.87 1.78
CA SER A 153 0.28 15.87 2.34
C SER A 153 -0.37 15.06 3.45
N LYS A 154 -1.09 15.70 4.37
CA LYS A 154 -1.83 15.01 5.44
C LYS A 154 -2.94 14.11 4.89
N GLN A 155 -3.64 14.56 3.85
CA GLN A 155 -4.66 13.74 3.19
C GLN A 155 -4.03 12.51 2.52
N GLU A 156 -2.85 12.66 1.92
CA GLU A 156 -2.11 11.58 1.27
C GLU A 156 -1.61 10.54 2.29
N GLN A 157 -1.18 10.97 3.48
CA GLN A 157 -0.88 10.08 4.62
C GLN A 157 -2.09 9.27 5.08
N VAL A 158 -3.27 9.88 5.17
CA VAL A 158 -4.51 9.16 5.54
C VAL A 158 -4.85 8.11 4.49
N ARG A 159 -4.78 8.46 3.20
CA ARG A 159 -5.02 7.51 2.10
C ARG A 159 -4.03 6.35 2.10
N PHE A 160 -2.78 6.58 2.47
CA PHE A 160 -1.78 5.53 2.61
C PHE A 160 -2.20 4.51 3.67
N ARG A 161 -2.68 4.97 4.83
CA ARG A 161 -3.21 4.09 5.88
C ARG A 161 -4.46 3.34 5.43
N GLU A 162 -5.42 4.04 4.81
CA GLU A 162 -6.65 3.42 4.30
C GLU A 162 -6.36 2.30 3.28
N MET A 163 -5.39 2.52 2.40
CA MET A 163 -4.95 1.52 1.43
C MET A 163 -4.40 0.26 2.11
N TYR A 164 -3.62 0.42 3.19
CA TYR A 164 -3.08 -0.70 3.96
C TYR A 164 -4.17 -1.49 4.69
N GLU A 165 -5.11 -0.81 5.33
CA GLU A 165 -6.25 -1.45 6.01
C GLU A 165 -7.14 -2.22 5.02
N GLN A 166 -7.42 -1.62 3.86
CA GLN A 166 -8.21 -2.26 2.82
C GLN A 166 -7.49 -3.50 2.24
N PHE A 167 -6.17 -3.42 2.12
CA PHE A 167 -5.33 -4.55 1.77
C PHE A 167 -5.47 -5.70 2.80
N LYS A 168 -5.28 -5.42 4.10
CA LYS A 168 -5.43 -6.45 5.15
C LYS A 168 -6.80 -7.11 5.08
N LYS A 169 -7.86 -6.31 5.00
CA LYS A 169 -9.24 -6.81 4.92
C LYS A 169 -9.50 -7.70 3.70
N THR A 170 -8.88 -7.40 2.56
CA THR A 170 -9.06 -8.18 1.33
C THR A 170 -8.52 -9.60 1.51
N TYR A 171 -7.36 -9.74 2.15
CA TYR A 171 -6.66 -11.02 2.29
C TYR A 171 -7.02 -11.80 3.56
N GLU A 172 -7.60 -11.17 4.58
CA GLU A 172 -8.17 -11.84 5.77
C GLU A 172 -9.33 -12.79 5.42
N SER A 173 -9.90 -12.70 4.21
CA SER A 173 -10.91 -13.64 3.72
C SER A 173 -10.35 -14.97 3.17
N VAL A 174 -9.04 -15.02 2.89
CA VAL A 174 -8.36 -16.15 2.24
C VAL A 174 -7.26 -16.74 3.13
N LEU A 175 -6.59 -15.90 3.91
CA LEU A 175 -5.53 -16.29 4.83
C LEU A 175 -6.05 -16.25 6.27
N THR A 176 -5.51 -17.13 7.12
CA THR A 176 -5.83 -17.05 8.54
C THR A 176 -5.24 -15.77 9.13
N ARG A 177 -5.82 -15.32 10.23
CA ARG A 177 -5.33 -14.13 10.94
C ARG A 177 -3.87 -14.29 11.38
N GLU A 178 -3.50 -15.49 11.82
CA GLU A 178 -2.15 -15.83 12.28
C GLU A 178 -1.13 -15.81 11.12
N ASP A 179 -1.53 -16.31 9.94
CA ASP A 179 -0.71 -16.20 8.73
C ASP A 179 -0.51 -14.74 8.30
N MET A 180 -1.57 -13.94 8.36
CA MET A 180 -1.49 -12.50 8.05
C MET A 180 -0.57 -11.76 9.02
N GLU A 181 -0.66 -12.03 10.32
CA GLU A 181 0.20 -11.43 11.35
C GLU A 181 1.68 -11.80 11.13
N ASN A 182 1.96 -13.06 10.77
CA ASN A 182 3.31 -13.52 10.45
C ASN A 182 3.84 -12.91 9.14
N LEU A 183 3.05 -12.89 8.08
CA LEU A 183 3.43 -12.34 6.77
C LEU A 183 3.69 -10.83 6.81
N LEU A 184 3.00 -10.12 7.70
CA LEU A 184 3.14 -8.68 7.88
C LEU A 184 4.10 -8.30 9.01
N GLU A 185 4.71 -9.28 9.69
CA GLU A 185 5.53 -9.09 10.89
C GLU A 185 4.84 -8.19 11.93
N ASN A 186 3.57 -8.46 12.24
CA ASN A 186 2.74 -7.62 13.11
C ASN A 186 2.71 -6.14 12.70
N ASP A 187 2.55 -5.91 11.39
CA ASP A 187 2.48 -4.58 10.77
C ASP A 187 3.79 -3.75 10.88
N ALA A 188 4.91 -4.34 11.31
CA ALA A 188 6.16 -3.63 11.58
C ALA A 188 6.69 -2.83 10.38
N TYR A 189 6.60 -3.40 9.17
CA TYR A 189 6.99 -2.73 7.94
C TYR A 189 6.11 -1.52 7.61
N PHE A 190 4.80 -1.64 7.86
CA PHE A 190 3.87 -0.54 7.65
C PHE A 190 4.13 0.58 8.65
N GLU A 191 4.28 0.26 9.93
CA GLU A 191 4.55 1.26 10.97
C GLU A 191 5.86 2.01 10.72
N LYS A 192 6.92 1.30 10.34
CA LYS A 192 8.19 1.92 9.95
C LYS A 192 8.04 2.88 8.77
N SER A 193 7.26 2.48 7.77
CA SER A 193 7.00 3.31 6.58
C SER A 193 6.10 4.51 6.91
N TYR A 194 5.12 4.33 7.78
CA TYR A 194 4.22 5.37 8.24
C TYR A 194 4.97 6.43 9.06
N LEU A 195 5.85 6.00 9.97
CA LEU A 195 6.75 6.89 10.71
C LEU A 195 7.65 7.69 9.77
N PHE A 196 8.26 7.06 8.76
CA PHE A 196 9.10 7.73 7.78
C PHE A 196 8.40 8.83 6.98
N ILE A 197 7.08 8.72 6.77
CA ILE A 197 6.30 9.77 6.09
C ILE A 197 5.89 10.89 7.07
N THR A 198 5.82 10.58 8.37
CA THR A 198 5.23 11.46 9.39
C THR A 198 6.29 12.28 10.15
N GLU A 199 7.51 11.75 10.31
CA GLU A 199 8.67 12.41 10.91
C GLU A 199 9.53 13.16 9.88
#